data_AF-A0A948FYQ1-F1
#
_entry.id   AF-A0A948FYQ1-F1
#
_cell.length_a   1.000
_cell.length_b   1.000
_cell.length_c   1.000
_cell.angle_alpha   90.00
_cell.angle_beta   90.00
_cell.angle_gamma   90.00
#
_symmetry.space_group_name_H-M   'P 1'
#
loop_
_entity.id
_entity.type
_entity.pdbx_description
1 polymer ?
#
loop_
_entity_poly.entity_id
_entity_poly.type
_entity_poly.pdbx_seq_one_letter_code
_entity_poly.pdbx_strand_id
1 'polypeptide(L)'
;MTTLYERIGGEAAVDKAVDIFYDKIMADGRISAFFENIDMFALARKQKLFLTMVFGGPSDYSGEDMRTAHAGMGINNEHFNAVVEN
;
A
#
# COMPACT_ATOMS: atom_id res chain seq x y z
N MET A 1 -16.02 -15.47 13.43
CA MET A 1 -15.80 -15.02 12.04
C MET A 1 -14.31 -14.84 11.86
N THR A 2 -13.73 -15.37 10.79
CA THR A 2 -12.31 -15.16 10.46
C THR A 2 -12.12 -13.82 9.77
N THR A 3 -11.04 -13.11 10.07
CA THR A 3 -10.75 -11.80 9.48
C THR A 3 -10.38 -11.93 7.99
N LEU A 4 -10.39 -10.83 7.24
CA LEU A 4 -9.94 -10.88 5.84
C LEU A 4 -8.47 -11.30 5.76
N TYR A 5 -7.65 -10.80 6.69
CA TYR A 5 -6.24 -11.17 6.83
C TYR A 5 -6.03 -12.68 6.95
N GLU A 6 -6.79 -13.35 7.82
CA GLU A 6 -6.72 -14.82 7.97
C GLU A 6 -7.17 -15.53 6.68
N ARG A 7 -8.23 -15.04 6.04
CA ARG A 7 -8.81 -15.65 4.83
C ARG A 7 -7.88 -15.57 3.62
N ILE A 8 -7.05 -14.55 3.51
CA ILE A 8 -6.11 -14.38 2.38
C ILE A 8 -4.77 -15.08 2.60
N GLY A 9 -4.49 -15.62 3.80
CA GLY A 9 -3.24 -16.33 4.12
C GLY A 9 -2.28 -15.58 5.05
N GLY A 10 -2.75 -14.53 5.72
CA GLY A 10 -1.99 -13.82 6.76
C GLY A 10 -0.76 -13.06 6.24
N GLU A 11 0.27 -12.99 7.08
CA GLU A 11 1.47 -12.16 6.88
C GLU A 11 2.14 -12.47 5.55
N ALA A 12 2.38 -13.75 5.26
CA ALA A 12 3.04 -14.17 4.03
C ALA A 12 2.28 -13.71 2.76
N ALA A 13 0.94 -13.69 2.81
CA ALA A 13 0.13 -13.22 1.70
C ALA A 13 0.20 -11.69 1.55
N VAL A 14 0.13 -10.94 2.65
CA VAL A 14 0.27 -9.47 2.64
C VAL A 14 1.66 -9.07 2.15
N ASP A 15 2.71 -9.71 2.66
CA ASP A 15 4.08 -9.45 2.26
C ASP A 15 4.27 -9.64 0.76
N LYS A 16 3.84 -10.79 0.24
CA LYS A 16 3.96 -11.09 -1.18
C LYS A 16 3.12 -10.17 -2.04
N ALA A 17 1.92 -9.81 -1.59
CA ALA A 17 1.05 -8.89 -2.31
C ALA A 17 1.64 -7.49 -2.39
N VAL A 18 2.21 -6.97 -1.31
CA VAL A 18 2.83 -5.63 -1.30
C VAL A 18 4.08 -5.58 -2.17
N ASP A 19 4.88 -6.64 -2.19
CA ASP A 19 6.05 -6.71 -3.07
C ASP A 19 5.62 -6.65 -4.55
N ILE A 20 4.64 -7.48 -4.95
CA ILE A 20 4.08 -7.48 -6.31
C ILE A 20 3.44 -6.13 -6.65
N PHE A 21 2.72 -5.53 -5.70
CA PHE A 21 2.07 -4.24 -5.87
C PHE A 21 3.09 -3.16 -6.22
N TYR A 22 4.17 -3.00 -5.45
CA TYR A 22 5.17 -1.98 -5.75
C TYR A 22 5.95 -2.26 -7.04
N ASP A 23 6.20 -3.53 -7.39
CA ASP A 23 6.77 -3.87 -8.71
C ASP A 23 5.89 -3.32 -9.86
N LYS A 24 4.57 -3.45 -9.73
CA LYS A 24 3.60 -2.94 -10.72
C LYS A 24 3.50 -1.41 -10.72
N ILE A 25 3.43 -0.79 -9.54
CA ILE A 25 3.39 0.67 -9.39
C ILE A 25 4.63 1.32 -10.04
N MET A 26 5.81 0.74 -9.84
CA MET A 26 7.06 1.27 -10.42
C MET A 26 7.14 1.06 -11.94
N ALA A 27 6.37 0.12 -12.49
CA ALA A 27 6.25 -0.10 -13.93
C ALA A 27 5.16 0.76 -14.59
N ASP A 28 4.28 1.40 -13.81
CA ASP A 28 3.17 2.21 -14.32
C ASP A 28 3.55 3.71 -14.41
N GLY A 29 3.80 4.16 -15.65
CA GLY A 29 4.19 5.55 -15.93
C GLY A 29 3.16 6.62 -15.55
N ARG A 30 1.91 6.24 -15.22
CA ARG A 30 0.90 7.18 -14.69
C ARG A 30 1.19 7.62 -13.26
N ILE A 31 1.93 6.81 -12.49
CA ILE A 31 2.04 6.95 -11.03
C ILE A 31 3.45 6.71 -10.47
N SER A 32 4.37 6.10 -11.21
CA SER A 32 5.74 5.83 -10.73
C SER A 32 6.47 7.09 -10.26
N ALA A 33 6.20 8.24 -10.87
CA ALA A 33 6.82 9.53 -10.54
C ALA A 33 6.51 10.02 -9.11
N PHE A 34 5.39 9.61 -8.50
CA PHE A 34 5.07 9.95 -7.10
C PHE A 34 6.03 9.32 -6.08
N PHE A 35 6.78 8.30 -6.51
CA PHE A 35 7.68 7.52 -5.67
C PHE A 35 9.15 7.89 -5.90
N GLU A 36 9.43 8.89 -6.74
CA GLU A 36 10.78 9.41 -6.90
C GLU A 36 11.33 9.95 -5.57
N ASN A 37 12.57 9.55 -5.23
CA ASN A 37 13.25 9.92 -3.98
C ASN A 37 12.57 9.41 -2.70
N ILE A 38 11.68 8.42 -2.80
CA ILE A 38 11.09 7.74 -1.64
C ILE A 38 11.94 6.52 -1.27
N ASP A 39 12.13 6.31 0.03
CA ASP A 39 12.64 5.03 0.55
C ASP A 39 11.56 3.96 0.37
N MET A 40 11.66 3.22 -0.74
CA MET A 40 10.70 2.18 -1.09
C MET A 40 10.68 1.02 -0.10
N PHE A 41 11.78 0.75 0.60
CA PHE A 41 11.82 -0.29 1.62
C PHE A 41 10.99 0.12 2.85
N ALA A 42 11.21 1.35 3.33
CA ALA A 42 10.43 1.91 4.44
C ALA A 42 8.94 2.03 4.08
N LEU A 43 8.64 2.47 2.85
CA LEU A 43 7.28 2.60 2.36
C LEU A 43 6.58 1.23 2.24
N ALA A 44 7.23 0.22 1.67
CA ALA A 44 6.68 -1.13 1.57
C ALA A 44 6.37 -1.73 2.94
N ARG A 45 7.27 -1.54 3.93
CA ARG A 45 7.01 -1.94 5.31
C ARG A 45 5.79 -1.24 5.89
N LYS A 46 5.65 0.08 5.68
CA LYS A 46 4.50 0.86 6.14
C LYS A 46 3.19 0.37 5.48
N GLN A 47 3.20 0.05 4.19
CA GLN A 47 2.05 -0.48 3.47
C GLN A 47 1.62 -1.87 3.98
N LYS A 48 2.59 -2.76 4.26
CA LYS A 48 2.33 -4.09 4.86
C LYS A 48 1.60 -3.94 6.20
N LEU A 49 2.12 -3.08 7.08
CA LEU A 49 1.46 -2.80 8.36
C LEU A 49 0.06 -2.20 8.20
N PHE A 50 -0.12 -1.26 7.27
CA PHE A 50 -1.42 -0.66 6.98
C PHE A 50 -2.44 -1.69 6.49
N LEU A 51 -2.07 -2.54 5.52
CA LEU A 51 -2.97 -3.57 5.01
C LEU A 51 -3.29 -4.64 6.06
N THR A 52 -2.31 -5.05 6.86
CA THR A 52 -2.57 -5.95 8.00
C THR A 52 -3.60 -5.35 8.95
N MET A 53 -3.51 -4.06 9.28
CA MET A 53 -4.50 -3.36 10.11
C MET A 53 -5.89 -3.35 9.46
N VAL A 54 -5.98 -2.91 8.20
CA VAL A 54 -7.27 -2.77 7.49
C VAL A 54 -7.94 -4.12 7.23
N PHE A 55 -7.17 -5.19 7.04
CA PHE A 55 -7.69 -6.54 6.86
C PHE A 55 -8.06 -7.25 8.18
N GLY A 56 -7.86 -6.59 9.32
CA GLY A 56 -8.19 -7.10 10.65
C GLY A 56 -7.16 -8.06 11.23
N GLY A 57 -5.92 -8.03 10.72
CA GLY A 57 -4.79 -8.73 11.30
C GLY A 57 -4.13 -7.96 12.46
N PRO A 58 -3.15 -8.60 13.15
CA PRO A 58 -2.38 -7.94 14.19
C PRO A 58 -1.43 -6.91 13.57
N SER A 59 -1.65 -5.63 13.84
CA SER A 59 -0.82 -4.55 13.30
C SER A 59 -0.54 -3.47 14.35
N ASP A 60 0.68 -2.94 14.30
CA ASP A 60 1.15 -1.80 15.07
C ASP A 60 1.27 -0.53 14.20
N TYR A 61 0.53 -0.46 13.08
CA TYR A 61 0.55 0.70 12.19
C TYR A 61 0.35 2.01 12.96
N SER A 62 1.38 2.85 12.95
CA SER A 62 1.44 4.15 13.62
C SER A 62 1.66 5.30 12.64
N GLY A 63 1.46 5.04 11.35
CA GLY A 63 1.60 6.05 10.31
C GLY A 63 0.46 7.06 10.29
N GLU A 64 0.65 8.12 9.52
CA GLU A 64 -0.38 9.12 9.23
C GLU A 64 -1.65 8.51 8.63
N ASP A 65 -2.78 9.19 8.82
CA ASP A 65 -4.01 8.85 8.13
C ASP A 65 -3.89 9.11 6.62
N MET A 66 -4.72 8.45 5.82
CA MET A 66 -4.63 8.51 4.36
C MET A 66 -4.86 9.92 3.79
N ARG A 67 -5.62 10.79 4.46
CA ARG A 67 -5.83 12.16 3.96
C ARG A 67 -4.57 13.00 4.18
N THR A 68 -3.98 12.91 5.37
CA THR A 68 -2.75 13.65 5.72
C THR A 68 -1.57 13.16 4.89
N ALA A 69 -1.36 11.84 4.81
CA ALA A 69 -0.23 11.23 4.11
C ALA A 69 -0.16 11.59 2.62
N HIS A 70 -1.30 11.89 2.00
CA HIS A 70 -1.41 12.17 0.56
C HIS A 70 -1.78 13.64 0.25
N ALA A 71 -1.84 14.50 1.27
CA ALA A 71 -2.22 15.89 1.11
C ALA A 71 -1.19 16.65 0.25
N GLY A 72 -1.67 17.48 -0.67
CA GLY A 72 -0.80 18.34 -1.48
C GLY A 72 -0.04 17.64 -2.62
N MET A 73 -0.18 16.33 -2.80
CA MET A 73 0.50 15.58 -3.86
C MET A 73 -0.12 15.77 -5.25
N GLY A 74 -1.30 16.38 -5.36
CA GLY A 74 -2.00 16.52 -6.65
C GLY A 74 -2.58 15.21 -7.19
N ILE A 75 -2.81 14.23 -6.32
CA ILE A 75 -3.47 12.96 -6.67
C ILE A 75 -4.90 13.25 -7.13
N ASN A 76 -5.28 12.68 -8.28
CA ASN A 76 -6.62 12.76 -8.85
C ASN A 76 -7.19 11.32 -9.00
N ASN A 77 -8.39 11.22 -9.57
CA ASN A 77 -9.04 9.91 -9.75
C ASN A 77 -8.29 8.99 -10.73
N GLU A 78 -7.59 9.53 -11.72
CA GLU A 78 -6.78 8.71 -12.65
C GLU A 78 -5.63 8.04 -11.89
N HIS A 79 -4.91 8.79 -11.07
CA HIS A 79 -3.82 8.25 -10.26
C HIS A 79 -4.34 7.22 -9.24
N PHE A 80 -5.45 7.52 -8.56
CA PHE A 80 -6.04 6.57 -7.61
C PHE A 80 -6.52 5.28 -8.30
N ASN A 81 -7.19 5.40 -9.45
CA ASN A 81 -7.66 4.24 -10.20
C ASN A 81 -6.48 3.40 -10.71
N ALA A 82 -5.40 4.04 -11.17
CA ALA A 82 -4.18 3.33 -11.55
C ALA A 82 -3.61 2.51 -10.38
N VAL A 83 -3.62 3.05 -9.16
CA VAL A 83 -3.21 2.30 -7.96
C VAL A 83 -4.12 1.08 -7.69
N VAL A 84 -5.43 1.22 -7.90
CA VAL A 84 -6.41 0.13 -7.67
C VAL A 84 -6.32 -0.98 -8.73
N GLU A 85 -5.98 -0.62 -9.98
CA GLU A 85 -5.86 -1.55 -11.10
C GLU A 85 -4.62 -2.46 -11.05
N ASN A 86 -3.54 -1.97 -10.42
CA ASN A 86 -2.27 -2.69 -10.29
C ASN A 86 -2.30 -3.74 -9.18
#